data_AF-A0A4U7FCI8-F1
#
_entry.id   AF-A0A4U7FCI8-F1
#
_cell.length_a   1.000
_cell.length_b   1.000
_cell.length_c   1.000
_cell.angle_alpha   90.00
_cell.angle_beta   90.00
_cell.angle_gamma   90.00
#
_symmetry.space_group_name_H-M   'P 1'
#
loop_
_entity.id
_entity.type
_entity.pdbx_description
1 polymer ?
#
loop_
_entity_poly.entity_id
_entity_poly.type
_entity_poly.pdbx_seq_one_letter_code
_entity_poly.pdbx_strand_id
1 'polypeptide(L)'
;MRLESTRNSEVYRVWLTDDDLEELRRAAGSHRDDLVIQLGGFVGLRAFEIPQVAPKHVKRTPDGDHFRLRVPEGKDTTGSGGKPRDAYLPREVEGDIHRYVRSEDVGRHKPIVDLTESGVRAVVKRTAERAADATGDEDFRHVSSHDLRRRFAQRLLVDRQMNPRVVMTVGGWDSFQAIEPYLNAPTPEVVNDAFEEAGFE
;
A
#
# COMPACT_ATOMS: atom_id res chain seq x y z
N MET A 1 16.05 -0.69 2.21
CA MET A 1 15.39 0.44 1.51
C MET A 1 16.36 1.42 0.86
N ARG A 2 15.86 2.39 0.06
CA ARG A 2 16.60 3.56 -0.45
C ARG A 2 15.90 4.87 -0.06
N LEU A 3 16.64 5.84 0.46
CA LEU A 3 16.15 7.19 0.74
C LEU A 3 16.45 8.16 -0.41
N GLU A 4 15.48 9.00 -0.76
CA GLU A 4 15.66 10.11 -1.70
C GLU A 4 15.19 11.40 -1.01
N SER A 5 16.10 12.35 -0.83
CA SER A 5 15.77 13.65 -0.23
C SER A 5 14.84 14.43 -1.17
N THR A 6 13.79 15.02 -0.62
CA THR A 6 13.00 15.97 -1.39
C THR A 6 13.69 17.33 -1.43
N ARG A 7 13.24 18.23 -2.32
CA ARG A 7 13.75 19.62 -2.41
C ARG A 7 13.74 20.39 -1.07
N ASN A 8 13.01 19.90 -0.08
CA ASN A 8 13.09 20.34 1.31
C ASN A 8 13.85 19.25 2.10
N SER A 9 15.03 19.59 2.62
CA SER A 9 16.03 18.65 3.16
C SER A 9 15.58 17.82 4.37
N GLU A 10 14.39 18.07 4.92
CA GLU A 10 13.84 17.39 6.09
C GLU A 10 12.77 16.33 5.75
N VAL A 11 12.38 16.19 4.48
CA VAL A 11 11.40 15.19 4.05
C VAL A 11 12.05 14.23 3.06
N TYR A 12 12.04 12.95 3.41
CA TYR A 12 12.56 11.86 2.58
C TYR A 12 11.43 11.11 1.88
N ARG A 13 11.72 10.62 0.68
CA ARG A 13 10.96 9.59 -0.01
C ARG A 13 11.62 8.25 0.28
N VAL A 14 10.90 7.35 0.92
CA VAL A 14 11.44 6.02 1.24
C VAL A 14 10.98 5.02 0.19
N TRP A 15 11.94 4.38 -0.46
CA TRP A 15 11.71 3.30 -1.40
C TRP A 15 11.96 1.97 -0.69
N LEU A 16 10.89 1.39 -0.16
CA LEU A 16 10.91 0.11 0.55
C LEU A 16 11.07 -1.07 -0.43
N THR A 17 11.62 -2.18 0.07
CA THR A 17 11.55 -3.53 -0.51
C THR A 17 10.41 -4.33 0.12
N ASP A 18 10.20 -5.57 -0.34
CA ASP A 18 9.26 -6.48 0.33
C ASP A 18 9.79 -6.93 1.70
N ASP A 19 11.10 -7.13 1.85
CA ASP A 19 11.73 -7.44 3.15
C ASP A 19 11.53 -6.29 4.15
N ASP A 20 11.73 -5.03 3.73
CA ASP A 20 11.48 -3.87 4.59
C ASP A 20 10.00 -3.81 5.04
N LEU A 21 9.08 -4.21 4.15
CA LEU A 21 7.65 -4.27 4.46
C LEU A 21 7.33 -5.40 5.46
N GLU A 22 8.02 -6.54 5.38
CA GLU A 22 7.93 -7.63 6.35
C GLU A 22 8.50 -7.25 7.72
N GLU A 23 9.61 -6.50 7.76
CA GLU A 23 10.14 -5.95 9.02
C GLU A 23 9.12 -5.03 9.70
N LEU A 24 8.45 -4.15 8.94
CA LEU A 24 7.36 -3.32 9.47
C LEU A 24 6.20 -4.15 10.03
N ARG A 25 5.81 -5.24 9.34
CA ARG A 25 4.77 -6.15 9.84
C ARG A 25 5.19 -6.83 11.14
N ARG A 26 6.43 -7.31 11.21
CA ARG A 26 6.98 -7.95 12.42
C ARG A 26 7.11 -6.98 13.60
N ALA A 27 7.39 -5.70 13.33
CA ALA A 27 7.46 -4.65 14.33
C ALA A 27 6.11 -4.06 14.74
N ALA A 28 5.00 -4.47 14.11
CA ALA A 28 3.67 -3.95 14.41
C ALA A 28 3.27 -4.29 15.86
N GLY A 29 2.82 -3.27 16.61
CA GLY A 29 2.53 -3.42 18.04
C GLY A 29 1.23 -4.18 18.36
N SER A 30 0.41 -4.48 17.35
CA SER A 30 -0.85 -5.24 17.49
C SER A 30 -1.30 -5.76 16.13
N HIS A 31 -2.26 -6.69 16.10
CA HIS A 31 -2.87 -7.18 14.86
C HIS A 31 -3.55 -6.06 14.05
N ARG A 32 -4.16 -5.08 14.72
CA ARG A 32 -4.72 -3.89 14.05
C ARG A 32 -3.64 -3.06 13.37
N ASP A 33 -2.51 -2.88 14.05
CA ASP A 33 -1.39 -2.09 13.52
C ASP A 33 -0.71 -2.83 12.34
N ASP A 34 -0.61 -4.17 12.38
CA ASP A 34 -0.16 -4.97 11.23
C ASP A 34 -1.13 -4.83 10.05
N LEU A 35 -2.45 -4.89 10.29
CA LEU A 35 -3.44 -4.65 9.23
C LEU A 35 -3.30 -3.27 8.59
N VAL A 36 -2.89 -2.23 9.32
CA VAL A 36 -2.59 -0.92 8.73
C VAL A 36 -1.43 -1.00 7.73
N ILE A 37 -0.35 -1.70 8.10
CA ILE A 37 0.79 -1.95 7.19
C ILE A 37 0.32 -2.77 5.98
N GLN A 38 -0.48 -3.81 6.19
CA GLN A 38 -0.96 -4.66 5.12
C GLN A 38 -1.85 -3.93 4.11
N LEU A 39 -2.83 -3.17 4.61
CA LEU A 39 -3.75 -2.40 3.77
C LEU A 39 -3.01 -1.31 2.99
N GLY A 40 -2.00 -0.66 3.58
CA GLY A 40 -1.17 0.32 2.88
C GLY A 40 -0.24 -0.31 1.85
N GLY A 41 0.51 -1.35 2.24
CA GLY A 41 1.62 -1.92 1.48
C GLY A 41 1.23 -3.01 0.48
N PHE A 42 0.19 -3.80 0.75
CA PHE A 42 -0.25 -4.91 -0.11
C PHE A 42 -1.52 -4.61 -0.91
N VAL A 43 -2.39 -3.75 -0.38
CA VAL A 43 -3.66 -3.37 -1.03
C VAL A 43 -3.58 -1.96 -1.63
N GLY A 44 -2.58 -1.17 -1.23
CA GLY A 44 -2.34 0.17 -1.77
C GLY A 44 -3.33 1.21 -1.26
N LEU A 45 -3.93 1.05 -0.08
CA LEU A 45 -4.85 2.05 0.47
C LEU A 45 -4.09 3.30 0.92
N ARG A 46 -4.70 4.47 0.75
CA ARG A 46 -4.24 5.72 1.34
C ARG A 46 -4.64 5.75 2.82
N ALA A 47 -3.92 6.51 3.63
CA ALA A 47 -4.18 6.59 5.06
C ALA A 47 -5.63 6.99 5.41
N PHE A 48 -6.28 7.85 4.62
CA PHE A 48 -7.69 8.24 4.84
C PHE A 48 -8.69 7.22 4.29
N GLU A 49 -8.27 6.28 3.43
CA GLU A 49 -9.12 5.20 2.90
C GLU A 49 -9.24 4.04 3.92
N ILE A 50 -8.19 3.80 4.72
CA ILE A 50 -8.13 2.71 5.71
C ILE A 50 -9.28 2.76 6.73
N PRO A 51 -9.64 3.91 7.34
CA PRO A 51 -10.78 3.98 8.26
C PRO A 51 -12.16 3.72 7.63
N GLN A 52 -12.27 3.81 6.31
CA GLN A 52 -13.56 3.69 5.62
C GLN A 52 -13.95 2.24 5.35
N VAL A 53 -12.97 1.31 5.35
CA VAL A 53 -13.22 -0.09 5.01
C VAL A 53 -13.78 -0.86 6.20
N ALA A 54 -14.76 -1.72 5.91
CA ALA A 54 -15.55 -2.47 6.87
C ALA A 54 -15.69 -3.92 6.36
N PRO A 55 -16.03 -4.91 7.21
CA PRO A 55 -16.14 -6.30 6.76
C PRO A 55 -17.08 -6.48 5.56
N LYS A 56 -18.17 -5.70 5.48
CA LYS A 56 -19.11 -5.72 4.33
C LYS A 56 -18.47 -5.38 2.97
N HIS A 57 -17.32 -4.70 2.97
CA HIS A 57 -16.62 -4.24 1.77
C HIS A 57 -15.69 -5.30 1.17
N VAL A 58 -15.39 -6.38 1.91
CA VAL A 58 -14.68 -7.54 1.35
C VAL A 58 -15.63 -8.31 0.44
N LYS A 59 -15.22 -8.54 -0.80
CA LYS A 59 -15.99 -9.25 -1.83
C LYS A 59 -15.16 -10.36 -2.43
N ARG A 60 -15.71 -11.57 -2.46
CA ARG A 60 -15.20 -12.67 -3.29
C ARG A 60 -15.68 -12.45 -4.73
N THR A 61 -14.79 -12.58 -5.71
CA THR A 61 -15.14 -12.48 -7.12
C THR A 61 -15.92 -13.72 -7.59
N PRO A 62 -16.66 -13.64 -8.72
CA PRO A 62 -17.44 -14.76 -9.22
C PRO A 62 -16.63 -16.02 -9.56
N ASP A 63 -15.33 -15.87 -9.83
CA ASP A 63 -14.41 -16.99 -10.06
C ASP A 63 -14.13 -17.83 -8.81
N GLY A 64 -14.51 -17.35 -7.62
CA GLY A 64 -14.27 -18.03 -6.35
C GLY A 64 -12.83 -17.94 -5.84
N ASP A 65 -11.87 -17.44 -6.60
CA ASP A 65 -10.46 -17.51 -6.21
C ASP A 65 -9.83 -16.17 -5.84
N HIS A 66 -10.47 -15.07 -6.21
CA HIS A 66 -9.97 -13.75 -5.92
C HIS A 66 -10.89 -12.95 -4.99
N PHE A 67 -10.30 -11.93 -4.38
CA PHE A 67 -11.00 -10.99 -3.53
C PHE A 67 -10.79 -9.56 -3.99
N ARG A 68 -11.79 -8.72 -3.71
CA ARG A 68 -11.74 -7.27 -3.86
C ARG A 68 -12.13 -6.61 -2.54
N LEU A 69 -11.53 -5.47 -2.28
CA LEU A 69 -11.90 -4.59 -1.18
C LEU A 69 -12.50 -3.30 -1.75
N ARG A 70 -13.80 -3.11 -1.53
CA ARG A 70 -14.49 -1.88 -1.93
C ARG A 70 -14.03 -0.72 -1.05
N VAL A 71 -13.36 0.26 -1.63
CA VAL A 71 -13.04 1.54 -0.98
C VAL A 71 -14.18 2.51 -1.29
N PRO A 72 -14.93 2.99 -0.27
CA PRO A 72 -16.11 3.82 -0.48
C PRO A 72 -15.79 5.17 -1.14
N GLU A 73 -14.82 5.91 -0.61
CA GLU A 73 -14.47 7.24 -1.10
C GLU A 73 -12.95 7.34 -1.29
N GLY A 74 -12.53 7.48 -2.56
CA GLY A 74 -11.14 7.72 -2.93
C GLY A 74 -10.70 9.17 -2.66
N LYS A 75 -9.57 9.57 -3.27
CA LYS A 75 -9.15 10.98 -3.20
C LYS A 75 -10.00 11.78 -4.18
N ASP A 76 -10.66 12.81 -3.68
CA ASP A 76 -11.39 13.76 -4.51
C ASP A 76 -10.46 14.86 -5.02
N THR A 77 -10.23 14.88 -6.33
CA THR A 77 -9.53 15.99 -7.02
C THR A 77 -10.51 16.95 -7.69
N THR A 78 -11.81 16.72 -7.55
CA THR A 78 -12.90 17.36 -8.31
C THR A 78 -13.93 18.09 -7.45
N GLY A 79 -13.95 17.87 -6.13
CA GLY A 79 -14.91 18.47 -5.20
C GLY A 79 -16.27 17.76 -5.13
N SER A 80 -16.39 16.54 -5.67
CA SER A 80 -17.64 15.76 -5.76
C SER A 80 -17.73 14.55 -4.81
N GLY A 81 -16.80 14.41 -3.87
CA GLY A 81 -16.58 13.18 -3.11
C GLY A 81 -15.73 12.21 -3.93
N GLY A 82 -14.70 11.64 -3.33
CA GLY A 82 -13.72 10.86 -4.10
C GLY A 82 -14.34 9.61 -4.70
N LYS A 83 -13.91 9.22 -5.90
CA LYS A 83 -14.52 8.09 -6.62
C LYS A 83 -14.29 6.78 -5.88
N PRO A 84 -15.32 5.93 -5.73
CA PRO A 84 -15.14 4.60 -5.18
C PRO A 84 -14.26 3.74 -6.11
N ARG A 85 -13.52 2.80 -5.52
CA ARG A 85 -12.73 1.81 -6.27
C ARG A 85 -12.77 0.44 -5.63
N ASP A 86 -12.53 -0.58 -6.44
CA ASP A 86 -12.36 -1.95 -5.96
C ASP A 86 -10.88 -2.32 -6.01
N ALA A 87 -10.24 -2.26 -4.83
CA ALA A 87 -8.85 -2.65 -4.70
C ALA A 87 -8.72 -4.17 -4.82
N TYR A 88 -7.62 -4.64 -5.42
CA TYR A 88 -7.28 -6.06 -5.37
C TYR A 88 -6.92 -6.43 -3.93
N LEU A 89 -7.58 -7.44 -3.36
CA LEU A 89 -7.32 -7.91 -2.01
C LEU A 89 -6.58 -9.25 -2.09
N PRO A 90 -5.28 -9.30 -1.74
CA PRO A 90 -4.55 -10.56 -1.68
C PRO A 90 -5.20 -11.51 -0.66
N ARG A 91 -5.19 -12.81 -0.97
CA ARG A 91 -5.83 -13.85 -0.14
C ARG A 91 -5.29 -13.89 1.29
N GLU A 92 -3.99 -13.67 1.47
CA GLU A 92 -3.37 -13.62 2.80
C GLU A 92 -3.91 -12.46 3.63
N VAL A 93 -4.01 -11.26 3.03
CA VAL A 93 -4.57 -10.07 3.69
C VAL A 93 -6.06 -10.27 4.01
N GLU A 94 -6.82 -10.93 3.12
CA GLU A 94 -8.21 -11.29 3.40
C GLU A 94 -8.32 -12.22 4.62
N GLY A 95 -7.47 -13.24 4.70
CA GLY A 95 -7.43 -14.17 5.83
C GLY A 95 -7.08 -13.47 7.15
N ASP A 96 -6.15 -12.51 7.11
CA ASP A 96 -5.75 -11.72 8.29
C ASP A 96 -6.84 -10.74 8.73
N ILE A 97 -7.55 -10.10 7.79
CA ILE A 97 -8.74 -9.28 8.07
C ILE A 97 -9.81 -10.15 8.72
N HIS A 98 -10.10 -11.31 8.14
CA HIS A 98 -11.13 -12.20 8.62
C HIS A 98 -10.83 -12.72 10.04
N ARG A 99 -9.56 -13.04 10.33
CA ARG A 99 -9.10 -13.42 11.68
C ARG A 99 -9.33 -12.31 12.68
N TYR A 100 -8.92 -11.08 12.35
CA TYR A 100 -9.10 -9.90 13.20
C TYR A 100 -10.55 -9.58 13.48
N VAL A 101 -11.38 -9.57 12.43
CA VAL A 101 -12.81 -9.27 12.53
C VAL A 101 -13.51 -10.26 13.47
N ARG A 102 -13.10 -11.54 13.45
CA ARG A 102 -13.61 -12.54 14.38
C ARG A 102 -13.06 -12.38 15.80
N SER A 103 -11.77 -12.08 15.97
CA SER A 103 -11.17 -11.95 17.30
C SER A 103 -11.67 -10.74 18.06
N GLU A 104 -11.85 -9.62 17.37
CA GLU A 104 -12.29 -8.33 17.95
C GLU A 104 -13.81 -8.09 17.83
N ASP A 105 -14.57 -9.08 17.37
CA ASP A 105 -16.03 -8.98 17.13
C ASP A 105 -16.44 -7.71 16.34
N VAL A 106 -15.71 -7.44 15.25
CA VAL A 106 -15.95 -6.23 14.45
C VAL A 106 -17.26 -6.40 13.67
N GLY A 107 -18.27 -5.62 14.06
CA GLY A 107 -19.56 -5.62 13.39
C GLY A 107 -19.45 -5.34 11.88
N ARG A 108 -20.32 -5.97 11.09
CA ARG A 108 -20.34 -5.90 9.61
C ARG A 108 -20.25 -4.49 9.01
N HIS A 109 -20.78 -3.49 9.70
CA HIS A 109 -20.85 -2.09 9.27
C HIS A 109 -19.85 -1.18 9.98
N LYS A 110 -19.03 -1.72 10.89
CA LYS A 110 -18.00 -0.99 11.63
C LYS A 110 -16.68 -0.98 10.85
N PRO A 111 -15.87 0.07 10.97
CA PRO A 111 -14.53 0.09 10.42
C PRO A 111 -13.70 -1.10 10.90
N ILE A 112 -12.94 -1.73 10.00
CA ILE A 112 -11.93 -2.74 10.38
C ILE A 112 -10.85 -2.07 11.23
N VAL A 113 -10.45 -0.86 10.84
CA VAL A 113 -9.52 -0.02 11.61
C VAL A 113 -10.27 1.22 12.08
N ASP A 114 -10.78 1.19 13.31
CA ASP A 114 -11.51 2.32 13.92
C ASP A 114 -10.52 3.40 14.43
N LEU A 115 -9.92 4.11 13.48
CA LEU A 115 -8.98 5.22 13.72
C LEU A 115 -9.31 6.38 12.78
N THR A 116 -8.88 7.58 13.12
CA THR A 116 -8.84 8.70 12.17
C THR A 116 -7.69 8.53 11.17
N GLU A 117 -7.67 9.31 10.09
CA GLU A 117 -6.51 9.38 9.18
C GLU A 117 -5.21 9.70 9.93
N SER A 118 -5.25 10.64 10.89
CA SER A 118 -4.10 10.97 11.73
C SER A 118 -3.70 9.80 12.64
N GLY A 119 -4.68 9.04 13.15
CA GLY A 119 -4.43 7.81 13.92
C GLY A 119 -3.71 6.74 13.09
N VAL A 120 -4.12 6.54 11.84
CA VAL A 120 -3.45 5.64 10.89
C VAL A 120 -2.02 6.08 10.63
N ARG A 121 -1.79 7.38 10.35
CA ARG A 121 -0.43 7.92 10.18
C ARG A 121 0.43 7.70 11.42
N ALA A 122 -0.13 7.91 12.61
CA ALA A 122 0.59 7.70 13.86
C ALA A 122 0.92 6.22 14.11
N VAL A 123 0.05 5.28 13.71
CA VAL A 123 0.34 3.83 13.74
C VAL A 123 1.53 3.50 12.86
N VAL A 124 1.56 3.99 11.62
CA VAL A 124 2.69 3.73 10.70
C VAL A 124 3.98 4.29 11.29
N LYS A 125 3.97 5.53 11.79
CA LYS A 125 5.15 6.15 12.42
C LYS A 125 5.69 5.33 13.59
N ARG A 126 4.83 4.95 14.54
CA ARG A 126 5.24 4.13 15.70
C ARG A 126 5.74 2.74 15.30
N THR A 127 5.14 2.15 14.26
CA THR A 127 5.58 0.84 13.76
C THR A 127 6.95 0.95 13.11
N ALA A 128 7.21 2.02 12.38
CA ALA A 128 8.50 2.29 11.78
C ALA A 128 9.58 2.62 12.83
N GLU A 129 9.26 3.37 13.88
CA GLU A 129 10.16 3.58 15.02
C GLU A 129 10.55 2.24 15.68
N ARG A 130 9.58 1.35 15.89
CA ARG A 130 9.87 0.00 16.42
C ARG A 130 10.70 -0.85 15.47
N ALA A 131 10.47 -0.74 14.15
CA ALA A 131 11.27 -1.44 13.16
C ALA A 131 12.73 -0.96 13.21
N ALA A 132 12.96 0.36 13.31
CA ALA A 132 14.29 0.94 13.48
C ALA A 132 14.98 0.39 14.73
N ASP A 133 14.28 0.40 15.87
CA ASP A 133 14.81 -0.10 17.14
C ASP A 133 15.12 -1.61 17.08
N ALA A 134 14.32 -2.40 16.36
CA ALA A 134 14.46 -3.86 16.27
C ALA A 134 15.56 -4.30 15.29
N THR A 135 15.74 -3.59 14.17
CA THR A 135 16.72 -3.93 13.13
C THR A 135 18.05 -3.19 13.30
N GLY A 136 18.05 -2.07 14.03
CA GLY A 136 19.17 -1.13 14.10
C GLY A 136 19.29 -0.23 12.87
N ASP A 137 18.34 -0.30 11.92
CA ASP A 137 18.32 0.53 10.72
C ASP A 137 17.49 1.80 10.96
N GLU A 138 18.19 2.93 11.12
CA GLU A 138 17.58 4.24 11.39
C GLU A 138 16.76 4.77 10.19
N ASP A 139 16.95 4.23 8.97
CA ASP A 139 16.19 4.67 7.80
C ASP A 139 14.68 4.39 7.95
N PHE A 140 14.30 3.38 8.73
CA PHE A 140 12.91 3.11 9.06
C PHE A 140 12.22 4.32 9.70
N ARG A 141 12.92 5.16 10.47
CA ARG A 141 12.30 6.34 11.12
C ARG A 141 11.76 7.37 10.13
N HIS A 142 12.18 7.30 8.86
CA HIS A 142 11.69 8.16 7.79
C HIS A 142 10.44 7.62 7.09
N VAL A 143 10.02 6.37 7.36
CA VAL A 143 8.89 5.73 6.68
C VAL A 143 7.57 6.42 7.06
N SER A 144 6.78 6.72 6.03
CA SER A 144 5.43 7.26 6.17
C SER A 144 4.36 6.35 5.55
N SER A 145 3.09 6.63 5.83
CA SER A 145 1.98 5.91 5.19
C SER A 145 1.92 6.08 3.67
N HIS A 146 2.51 7.16 3.14
CA HIS A 146 2.63 7.35 1.70
C HIS A 146 3.61 6.35 1.08
N ASP A 147 4.66 5.97 1.80
CA ASP A 147 5.70 5.06 1.30
C ASP A 147 5.21 3.61 1.25
N LEU A 148 4.24 3.23 2.09
CA LEU A 148 3.53 1.94 1.94
C LEU A 148 2.82 1.86 0.59
N ARG A 149 2.07 2.91 0.22
CA ARG A 149 1.41 2.97 -1.09
C ARG A 149 2.42 3.05 -2.24
N ARG A 150 3.56 3.69 -2.02
CA ARG A 150 4.66 3.73 -2.99
C ARG A 150 5.22 2.34 -3.24
N ARG A 151 5.47 1.56 -2.18
CA ARG A 151 5.91 0.17 -2.27
C ARG A 151 4.91 -0.68 -3.02
N PHE A 152 3.62 -0.55 -2.73
CA PHE A 152 2.56 -1.22 -3.48
C PHE A 152 2.68 -0.97 -4.98
N ALA A 153 2.80 0.30 -5.40
CA ALA A 153 2.90 0.65 -6.81
C ALA A 153 4.20 0.13 -7.45
N GLN A 154 5.35 0.31 -6.77
CA GLN A 154 6.66 -0.18 -7.24
C GLN A 154 6.65 -1.69 -7.45
N ARG A 155 6.16 -2.46 -6.49
CA ARG A 155 6.10 -3.91 -6.62
C ARG A 155 5.35 -4.33 -7.87
N LEU A 156 4.18 -3.74 -8.12
CA LEU A 156 3.36 -4.16 -9.26
C LEU A 156 3.92 -3.67 -10.60
N LEU A 157 4.36 -2.42 -10.67
CA LEU A 157 4.78 -1.78 -11.93
C LEU A 157 6.22 -2.10 -12.32
N VAL A 158 7.13 -2.14 -11.34
CA VAL A 158 8.57 -2.31 -11.57
C VAL A 158 8.93 -3.78 -11.38
N ASP A 159 8.73 -4.31 -10.18
CA ASP A 159 9.25 -5.65 -9.84
C ASP A 159 8.47 -6.78 -10.52
N ARG A 160 7.17 -6.57 -10.76
CA ARG A 160 6.27 -7.53 -11.43
C ARG A 160 5.92 -7.14 -12.87
N GLN A 161 6.42 -6.00 -13.36
CA GLN A 161 6.20 -5.49 -14.71
C GLN A 161 4.73 -5.56 -15.18
N MET A 162 3.78 -5.35 -14.25
CA MET A 162 2.35 -5.48 -14.58
C MET A 162 1.91 -4.36 -15.50
N ASN A 163 0.93 -4.67 -16.36
CA ASN A 163 0.32 -3.67 -17.23
C ASN A 163 -0.18 -2.47 -16.40
N PRO A 164 0.32 -1.24 -16.67
CA PRO A 164 -0.02 -0.07 -15.87
C PRO A 164 -1.52 0.21 -15.79
N ARG A 165 -2.30 -0.10 -16.84
CA ARG A 165 -3.76 0.08 -16.81
C ARG A 165 -4.43 -0.80 -15.76
N VAL A 166 -3.92 -2.03 -15.55
CA VAL A 166 -4.40 -2.94 -14.51
C VAL A 166 -4.12 -2.34 -13.12
N VAL A 167 -2.89 -1.86 -12.91
CA VAL A 167 -2.47 -1.24 -11.64
C VAL A 167 -3.27 0.05 -11.37
N MET A 168 -3.50 0.87 -12.40
CA MET A 168 -4.31 2.08 -12.32
C MET A 168 -5.75 1.77 -11.88
N THR A 169 -6.38 0.74 -12.47
CA THR A 169 -7.73 0.31 -12.10
C THR A 169 -7.81 -0.09 -10.63
N VAL A 170 -6.91 -0.96 -10.16
CA VAL A 170 -6.99 -1.46 -8.77
C VAL A 170 -6.55 -0.43 -7.75
N GLY A 171 -5.57 0.42 -8.07
CA GLY A 171 -5.05 1.42 -7.15
C GLY A 171 -5.80 2.75 -7.15
N GLY A 172 -6.68 2.99 -8.14
CA GLY A 172 -7.43 4.24 -8.25
C GLY A 172 -6.54 5.42 -8.66
N TRP A 173 -5.86 5.26 -9.79
CA TRP A 173 -5.16 6.35 -10.48
C TRP A 173 -5.89 6.67 -11.79
N ASP A 174 -6.22 7.95 -11.99
CA ASP A 174 -7.01 8.40 -13.15
C ASP A 174 -6.16 8.68 -14.40
N SER A 175 -4.83 8.71 -14.30
CA SER A 175 -3.94 9.01 -15.43
C SER A 175 -2.54 8.41 -15.27
N PHE A 176 -1.82 8.28 -16.40
CA PHE A 176 -0.41 7.86 -16.40
C PHE A 176 0.49 8.85 -15.66
N GLN A 177 0.22 10.16 -15.76
CA GLN A 177 0.92 11.19 -15.00
C GLN A 177 0.78 11.01 -13.48
N ALA A 178 -0.33 10.42 -13.01
CA ALA A 178 -0.54 10.17 -11.59
C ALA A 178 0.23 8.93 -11.07
N ILE A 179 0.62 8.00 -11.96
CA ILE A 179 1.46 6.83 -11.60
C ILE A 179 2.95 7.07 -11.82
N GLU A 180 3.32 8.00 -12.71
CA GLU A 180 4.71 8.34 -13.03
C GLU A 180 5.59 8.58 -11.79
N PRO A 181 5.15 9.26 -10.70
CA PRO A 181 5.98 9.44 -9.51
C PRO A 181 6.37 8.16 -8.77
N TYR A 182 5.77 7.01 -9.12
CA TYR A 182 6.07 5.70 -8.55
C TYR A 182 7.02 4.87 -9.43
N LEU A 183 7.26 5.33 -10.66
CA LEU A 183 8.19 4.74 -11.60
C LEU A 183 9.55 5.42 -11.41
N ASN A 184 10.58 4.64 -11.12
CA ASN A 184 11.95 5.15 -11.30
C ASN A 184 12.22 5.24 -12.81
N ALA A 185 12.97 6.24 -13.25
CA ALA A 185 13.54 6.20 -14.59
C ALA A 185 14.43 4.95 -14.68
N PRO A 186 14.25 4.08 -15.69
CA PRO A 186 15.13 2.93 -15.87
C PRO A 186 16.55 3.40 -16.18
N THR A 187 17.56 2.69 -15.71
CA THR A 187 18.94 2.94 -16.14
C THR A 187 19.11 2.45 -17.58
N PRO A 188 20.13 2.93 -18.34
CA PRO A 188 20.40 2.44 -19.67
C PRO A 188 20.54 0.91 -19.76
N GLU A 189 21.12 0.27 -18.74
CA GLU A 189 21.27 -1.18 -18.65
C GLU A 189 19.90 -1.87 -18.57
N VAL A 190 19.02 -1.40 -17.69
CA VAL A 190 17.64 -1.92 -17.57
C VAL A 190 16.87 -1.74 -18.88
N VAL A 191 17.13 -0.66 -19.63
CA VAL A 191 16.53 -0.46 -20.95
C VAL A 191 17.04 -1.51 -21.92
N ASN A 192 18.35 -1.77 -21.99
CA ASN A 192 18.93 -2.75 -22.90
C ASN A 192 18.41 -4.17 -22.58
N ASP A 193 18.47 -4.59 -21.31
CA ASP A 193 17.96 -5.89 -20.85
C ASP A 193 16.49 -6.11 -21.26
N ALA A 194 15.66 -5.06 -21.15
CA ALA A 194 14.25 -5.13 -21.53
C ALA A 194 14.04 -5.28 -23.05
N PHE A 195 14.91 -4.71 -23.88
CA PHE A 195 14.84 -4.89 -25.34
C PHE A 195 15.34 -6.29 -25.74
N GLU A 196 16.39 -6.79 -25.10
CA GLU A 196 16.89 -8.16 -25.29
C GLU A 196 15.83 -9.21 -24.89
N GLU A 197 15.20 -9.07 -23.71
CA GLU A 197 14.12 -9.95 -23.26
C GLU A 197 12.91 -9.94 -24.19
N ALA A 198 12.62 -8.80 -24.81
CA ALA A 198 11.54 -8.65 -25.78
C ALA A 198 11.89 -9.18 -27.19
N GLY A 199 13.11 -9.69 -27.37
CA GLY A 199 13.58 -10.27 -28.64
C GLY A 199 13.93 -9.23 -29.71
N PHE A 200 14.26 -8.01 -29.29
CA PHE A 200 14.79 -6.96 -30.16
C PHE A 200 16.31 -6.87 -29.93
N GLU A 201 17.09 -7.52 -30.81
CA GLU A 201 18.55 -7.33 -30.94
C GLU A 201 18.88 -6.14 -31.86
#